data_AF-A0A662MHD0-F1
#
_entry.id   AF-A0A662MHD0-F1
#
_cell.length_a   1.000
_cell.length_b   1.000
_cell.length_c   1.000
_cell.angle_alpha   90.00
_cell.angle_beta   90.00
_cell.angle_gamma   90.00
#
_symmetry.space_group_name_H-M   'P 1'
#
loop_
_entity.id
_entity.type
_entity.pdbx_description
1 polymer ?
#
loop_
_entity_poly.entity_id
_entity_poly.type
_entity_poly.pdbx_seq_one_letter_code
_entity_poly.pdbx_strand_id
1 'polypeptide(L)'
;MAFFGVTVETIATVKPVENSDRLDVCTLEGMGFEFVVGRDQWKPGDKCLYFPIDSLIPEDVQEKLGVKGYLSGPKKNRVKTIRLRGQVSQGLVGPLDILDTLDPSEVEAMPSEELTALLRVEKYEPPERISGLGGGRSVRMATLPPGQTVYDIEGAQRYKSALDRLLEIPVLITEKLEGSNWSATRFLQDGEWKTSINTRRHAIIPKDDEEEHPFIKAYTEQGFESILEAVQAKYPEASMIVLYGEFCGPGVQKNIYDLQSHKVYLFDIKVDNRFLDVEDFLCLKGTADIVPIISKGDTLSKVLESYIQQGDQPIDALKKASTGKSILKMDALREGIVIRPLIEEYSPALHGRLIIKQRSPEYLAKSKL
;
A
#
# COMPACT_ATOMS: atom_id res chain seq x y z
N MET A 1 -0.20 -3.81 9.97
CA MET A 1 -0.15 -2.55 9.19
C MET A 1 1.07 -2.61 8.31
N ALA A 2 1.07 -1.95 7.15
CA ALA A 2 2.29 -1.87 6.34
C ALA A 2 3.39 -1.14 7.12
N PHE A 3 4.61 -1.65 7.08
CA PHE A 3 5.74 -1.14 7.86
C PHE A 3 6.00 0.34 7.56
N PHE A 4 6.19 1.12 8.61
CA PHE A 4 6.65 2.50 8.56
C PHE A 4 7.56 2.75 9.76
N GLY A 5 8.76 3.22 9.48
CA GLY A 5 9.73 3.60 10.49
C GLY A 5 11.05 4.01 9.84
N VAL A 6 11.79 4.86 10.54
CA VAL A 6 13.18 5.15 10.21
C VAL A 6 14.02 3.94 10.58
N THR A 7 14.89 3.50 9.68
CA THR A 7 15.76 2.34 9.89
C THR A 7 17.21 2.67 9.59
N VAL A 8 18.14 1.98 10.26
CA VAL A 8 19.55 2.01 9.87
C VAL A 8 19.76 1.00 8.75
N GLU A 9 20.35 1.45 7.65
CA GLU A 9 20.49 0.68 6.43
C GLU A 9 21.89 0.90 5.83
N THR A 10 22.32 -0.02 4.97
CA THR A 10 23.61 0.06 4.27
C THR A 10 23.41 0.49 2.83
N ILE A 11 24.21 1.44 2.34
CA ILE A 11 24.23 1.84 0.93
C ILE A 11 24.77 0.68 0.08
N ALA A 12 23.98 0.20 -0.87
CA ALA A 12 24.37 -0.91 -1.74
C ALA A 12 25.10 -0.43 -3.01
N THR A 13 24.56 0.58 -3.69
CA THR A 13 25.16 1.12 -4.92
C THR A 13 25.05 2.63 -4.95
N VAL A 14 26.01 3.26 -5.61
CA VAL A 14 26.05 4.69 -5.88
C VAL A 14 26.39 4.87 -7.36
N LYS A 15 25.55 5.60 -8.09
CA LYS A 15 25.75 5.86 -9.52
C LYS A 15 25.50 7.33 -9.84
N PRO A 16 26.27 7.96 -10.74
CA PRO A 16 25.95 9.28 -11.28
C PRO A 16 24.52 9.35 -11.82
N VAL A 17 23.77 10.40 -11.48
CA VAL A 17 22.51 10.69 -12.18
C VAL A 17 22.84 11.19 -13.58
N GLU A 18 22.23 10.58 -14.59
CA GLU A 18 22.37 11.01 -15.97
C GLU A 18 21.95 12.49 -16.12
N ASN A 19 22.73 13.28 -16.84
CA ASN A 19 22.49 14.71 -17.04
C ASN A 19 22.51 15.57 -15.75
N SER A 20 23.29 15.17 -14.75
CA SER A 20 23.51 15.96 -13.54
C SER A 20 24.94 15.83 -13.02
N ASP A 21 25.68 16.93 -12.92
CA ASP A 21 27.02 16.93 -12.33
C ASP A 21 26.99 16.95 -10.79
N ARG A 22 25.83 17.23 -10.20
CA ARG A 22 25.68 17.49 -8.75
C ARG A 22 24.98 16.38 -7.97
N LEU A 23 24.52 15.33 -8.64
CA LEU A 23 23.64 14.34 -8.02
C LEU A 23 24.10 12.92 -8.35
N ASP A 24 23.99 12.06 -7.35
CA ASP A 24 24.08 10.61 -7.49
C ASP A 24 22.72 9.97 -7.14
N VAL A 25 22.51 8.75 -7.62
CA VAL A 25 21.43 7.87 -7.19
C VAL A 25 22.02 6.73 -6.37
N CYS A 26 21.41 6.51 -5.22
CA CYS A 26 21.79 5.44 -4.29
C CYS A 26 20.68 4.40 -4.15
N THR A 27 21.07 3.18 -3.80
CA THR A 27 20.19 2.08 -3.37
C THR A 27 20.63 1.55 -2.02
N LEU A 28 19.74 0.81 -1.33
CA LEU A 28 20.06 0.13 -0.07
C LEU A 28 20.20 -1.37 -0.24
N GLU A 29 20.97 -2.01 0.63
CA GLU A 29 21.05 -3.46 0.68
C GLU A 29 19.68 -4.07 1.04
N GLY A 30 19.30 -5.15 0.35
CA GLY A 30 18.03 -5.84 0.60
C GLY A 30 16.76 -5.11 0.16
N MET A 31 16.85 -3.86 -0.34
CA MET A 31 15.70 -3.08 -0.80
C MET A 31 15.80 -2.64 -2.26
N GLY A 32 14.65 -2.33 -2.85
CA GLY A 32 14.48 -1.86 -4.23
C GLY A 32 14.22 -0.36 -4.37
N PHE A 33 14.43 0.41 -3.31
CA PHE A 33 14.29 1.86 -3.34
C PHE A 33 15.51 2.53 -3.98
N GLU A 34 15.26 3.53 -4.80
CA GLU A 34 16.27 4.44 -5.35
C GLU A 34 16.02 5.83 -4.78
N PHE A 35 17.07 6.52 -4.35
CA PHE A 35 16.96 7.90 -3.84
C PHE A 35 18.15 8.73 -4.31
N VAL A 36 17.85 9.99 -4.61
CA VAL A 36 18.81 10.95 -5.15
C VAL A 36 19.49 11.70 -4.00
N VAL A 37 20.82 11.76 -4.04
CA VAL A 37 21.69 12.38 -3.04
C VAL A 37 22.63 13.38 -3.69
N GLY A 38 23.35 14.17 -2.88
CA GLY A 38 24.42 15.02 -3.39
C GLY A 38 25.56 14.19 -3.97
N ARG A 39 26.23 14.74 -5.00
CA ARG A 39 27.41 14.13 -5.62
C ARG A 39 28.46 13.78 -4.56
N ASP A 40 29.00 12.56 -4.64
CA ASP A 40 30.08 12.04 -3.79
C ASP A 40 29.77 12.06 -2.28
N GLN A 41 28.49 12.16 -1.90
CA GLN A 41 28.06 12.21 -0.49
C GLN A 41 28.14 10.84 0.20
N TRP A 42 27.99 9.75 -0.56
CA TRP A 42 27.90 8.39 -0.06
C TRP A 42 28.74 7.43 -0.88
N LYS A 43 29.13 6.31 -0.27
CA LYS A 43 29.84 5.20 -0.90
C LYS A 43 29.13 3.87 -0.59
N PRO A 44 29.25 2.86 -1.46
CA PRO A 44 28.80 1.51 -1.14
C PRO A 44 29.43 1.03 0.18
N GLY A 45 28.61 0.46 1.07
CA GLY A 45 29.00 0.03 2.41
C GLY A 45 28.77 1.05 3.52
N ASP A 46 28.49 2.32 3.21
CA ASP A 46 28.19 3.33 4.22
C ASP A 46 26.88 3.02 4.95
N LYS A 47 26.87 3.25 6.27
CA LYS A 47 25.67 3.18 7.12
C LYS A 47 24.92 4.50 7.08
N CYS A 48 23.61 4.44 6.97
CA CYS A 48 22.74 5.60 6.91
C CYS A 48 21.41 5.36 7.62
N LEU A 49 20.77 6.44 8.06
CA LEU A 49 19.37 6.45 8.45
C LEU A 49 18.52 6.60 7.18
N TYR A 50 17.64 5.63 6.92
CA TYR A 50 16.66 5.69 5.84
C TYR A 50 15.31 6.21 6.36
N PHE A 51 14.87 7.33 5.79
CA PHE A 51 13.56 7.92 6.02
C PHE A 51 12.61 7.50 4.88
N PRO A 52 11.60 6.65 5.13
CA PRO A 52 10.72 6.16 4.08
C PRO A 52 9.84 7.27 3.51
N ILE A 53 9.23 7.00 2.35
CA ILE A 53 8.17 7.85 1.80
C ILE A 53 7.05 8.07 2.82
N ASP A 54 6.39 9.22 2.71
CA ASP A 54 5.37 9.70 3.65
C ASP A 54 5.91 10.06 5.05
N SER A 55 7.23 10.08 5.26
CA SER A 55 7.80 10.65 6.49
C SER A 55 7.56 12.16 6.58
N LEU A 56 7.03 12.63 7.71
CA LEU A 56 7.00 14.02 8.12
C LEU A 56 8.20 14.28 9.05
N ILE A 57 9.15 15.05 8.57
CA ILE A 57 10.42 15.30 9.27
C ILE A 57 10.34 16.62 10.03
N PRO A 58 10.58 16.66 11.35
CA PRO A 58 10.65 17.90 12.13
C PRO A 58 11.71 18.88 11.60
N GLU A 59 11.52 20.17 11.85
CA GLU A 59 12.38 21.23 11.30
C GLU A 59 13.85 21.09 11.71
N ASP A 60 14.13 20.76 12.98
CA ASP A 60 15.49 20.54 13.49
C ASP A 60 16.18 19.35 12.83
N VAL A 61 15.45 18.27 12.56
CA VAL A 61 15.98 17.11 11.84
C VAL A 61 16.23 17.47 10.37
N GLN A 62 15.36 18.28 9.75
CA GLN A 62 15.58 18.78 8.38
C GLN A 62 16.83 19.67 8.27
N GLU A 63 17.14 20.47 9.29
CA GLU A 63 18.36 21.28 9.33
C GLU A 63 19.60 20.40 9.37
N LYS A 64 19.64 19.40 10.27
CA LYS A 64 20.73 18.42 10.36
C LYS A 64 20.92 17.62 9.07
N LEU A 65 19.82 17.29 8.38
CA LEU A 65 19.83 16.62 7.08
C LEU A 65 20.22 17.53 5.90
N GLY A 66 20.24 18.85 6.08
CA GLY A 66 20.45 19.81 4.99
C GLY A 66 19.31 19.88 3.97
N VAL A 67 18.09 19.48 4.34
CA VAL A 67 16.92 19.41 3.42
C VAL A 67 15.82 20.42 3.75
N LYS A 68 16.07 21.34 4.70
CA LYS A 68 15.11 22.38 5.09
C LYS A 68 14.61 23.17 3.87
N GLY A 69 13.29 23.17 3.67
CA GLY A 69 12.63 23.89 2.58
C GLY A 69 12.58 23.16 1.23
N TYR A 70 13.28 22.03 1.09
CA TYR A 70 13.32 21.24 -0.16
C TYR A 70 12.21 20.17 -0.24
N LEU A 71 11.72 19.68 0.90
CA LEU A 71 10.75 18.59 0.93
C LEU A 71 9.34 19.03 0.46
N SER A 72 8.47 18.04 0.27
CA SER A 72 7.11 18.27 -0.26
C SER A 72 6.14 18.77 0.82
N GLY A 73 4.95 19.20 0.36
CA GLY A 73 3.85 19.64 1.23
C GLY A 73 3.92 21.13 1.62
N PRO A 74 2.84 21.66 2.22
CA PRO A 74 2.73 23.07 2.57
C PRO A 74 3.76 23.49 3.63
N LYS A 75 4.09 22.58 4.56
CA LYS A 75 5.11 22.78 5.59
C LYS A 75 6.53 22.40 5.14
N LYS A 76 6.71 22.02 3.87
CA LYS A 76 8.01 21.61 3.29
C LYS A 76 8.76 20.57 4.12
N ASN A 77 8.04 19.60 4.67
CA ASN A 77 8.56 18.62 5.62
C ASN A 77 8.22 17.16 5.26
N ARG A 78 7.56 16.92 4.12
CA ARG A 78 7.11 15.57 3.73
C ARG A 78 8.05 14.95 2.71
N VAL A 79 8.58 13.77 3.03
CA VAL A 79 9.27 12.90 2.08
C VAL A 79 8.24 12.28 1.13
N LYS A 80 8.46 12.44 -0.17
CA LYS A 80 7.57 11.94 -1.22
C LYS A 80 8.37 11.40 -2.38
N THR A 81 7.80 10.46 -3.13
CA THR A 81 8.33 10.09 -4.44
C THR A 81 8.37 11.29 -5.37
N ILE A 82 9.56 11.65 -5.83
CA ILE A 82 9.79 12.74 -6.79
C ILE A 82 10.62 12.26 -7.98
N ARG A 83 10.63 13.05 -9.05
CA ARG A 83 11.63 12.92 -10.12
C ARG A 83 12.57 14.12 -10.09
N LEU A 84 13.86 13.86 -9.90
CA LEU A 84 14.91 14.87 -9.97
C LEU A 84 15.79 14.55 -11.18
N ARG A 85 15.81 15.47 -12.16
CA ARG A 85 16.57 15.30 -13.42
C ARG A 85 16.27 13.97 -14.13
N GLY A 86 15.01 13.54 -14.12
CA GLY A 86 14.56 12.28 -14.73
C GLY A 86 14.65 11.05 -13.80
N GLN A 87 15.56 11.06 -12.82
CA GLN A 87 15.73 9.97 -11.86
C GLN A 87 14.62 9.96 -10.80
N VAL A 88 14.06 8.79 -10.52
CA VAL A 88 13.10 8.59 -9.42
C VAL A 88 13.85 8.63 -8.08
N SER A 89 13.28 9.34 -7.10
CA SER A 89 13.76 9.36 -5.72
C SER A 89 12.62 8.99 -4.76
N GLN A 90 12.79 7.91 -3.99
CA GLN A 90 11.83 7.33 -3.05
C GLN A 90 12.45 7.16 -1.66
N GLY A 91 12.21 8.15 -0.81
CA GLY A 91 12.80 8.22 0.52
C GLY A 91 13.90 9.27 0.60
N LEU A 92 14.56 9.31 1.74
CA LEU A 92 15.69 10.18 2.02
C LEU A 92 16.69 9.40 2.88
N VAL A 93 17.98 9.66 2.72
CA VAL A 93 19.02 9.13 3.62
C VAL A 93 19.72 10.26 4.37
N GLY A 94 20.09 9.99 5.62
CA GLY A 94 20.87 10.88 6.48
C GLY A 94 21.97 10.14 7.23
N PRO A 95 23.02 10.84 7.68
CA PRO A 95 24.05 10.25 8.54
C PRO A 95 23.50 9.90 9.93
N LEU A 96 24.16 8.96 10.61
CA LEU A 96 23.77 8.51 11.96
C LEU A 96 24.00 9.59 13.02
N ASP A 97 24.97 10.48 12.79
CA ASP A 97 25.38 11.56 13.69
C ASP A 97 24.35 12.70 13.84
N ILE A 98 23.21 12.62 13.12
CA ILE A 98 22.05 13.48 13.38
C ILE A 98 21.57 13.31 14.83
N LEU A 99 21.72 12.09 15.37
CA LEU A 99 21.54 11.78 16.78
C LEU A 99 22.86 12.02 17.55
N ASP A 100 23.34 13.26 17.51
CA ASP A 100 24.60 13.78 18.09
C ASP A 100 24.83 13.50 19.59
N THR A 101 23.83 13.03 20.30
CA THR A 101 23.89 12.67 21.72
C THR A 101 24.16 11.18 21.97
N LEU A 102 24.19 10.36 20.92
CA LEU A 102 24.38 8.92 20.98
C LEU A 102 25.62 8.50 20.19
N ASP A 103 26.26 7.41 20.60
CA ASP A 103 27.33 6.82 19.79
C ASP A 103 26.73 6.16 18.53
N PRO A 104 27.38 6.25 17.35
CA PRO A 104 26.88 5.61 16.13
C PRO A 104 26.59 4.11 16.27
N SER A 105 27.32 3.39 17.11
CA SER A 105 27.06 1.96 17.36
C SER A 105 25.77 1.72 18.15
N GLU A 106 25.39 2.65 19.03
CA GLU A 106 24.11 2.62 19.74
C GLU A 106 22.95 2.88 18.76
N VAL A 107 23.13 3.84 17.86
CA VAL A 107 22.16 4.15 16.80
C VAL A 107 21.98 2.96 15.85
N GLU A 108 23.07 2.30 15.45
CA GLU A 108 23.04 1.14 14.56
C GLU A 108 22.28 -0.06 15.13
N ALA A 109 22.39 -0.29 16.45
CA ALA A 109 21.71 -1.39 17.13
C ALA A 109 20.23 -1.09 17.45
N MET A 110 19.77 0.14 17.21
CA MET A 110 18.48 0.61 17.70
C MET A 110 17.30 0.11 16.84
N PRO A 111 16.19 -0.35 17.47
CA PRO A 111 14.98 -0.71 16.77
C PRO A 111 14.36 0.49 16.02
N SER A 112 13.66 0.20 14.92
CA SER A 112 13.06 1.21 14.05
C SER A 112 12.05 2.12 14.78
N GLU A 113 11.31 1.55 15.73
CA GLU A 113 10.30 2.23 16.52
C GLU A 113 10.93 3.28 17.43
N GLU A 114 12.08 2.95 18.02
CA GLU A 114 12.83 3.83 18.90
C GLU A 114 13.50 4.95 18.09
N LEU A 115 14.15 4.62 16.96
CA LEU A 115 14.70 5.63 16.04
C LEU A 115 13.63 6.61 15.54
N THR A 116 12.48 6.09 15.13
CA THR A 116 11.36 6.91 14.64
C THR A 116 10.84 7.85 15.73
N ALA A 117 10.71 7.34 16.96
CA ALA A 117 10.27 8.12 18.10
C ALA A 117 11.28 9.21 18.50
N LEU A 118 12.57 8.87 18.59
CA LEU A 118 13.64 9.82 18.91
C LEU A 118 13.75 10.95 17.88
N LEU A 119 13.65 10.62 16.60
CA LEU A 119 13.66 11.59 15.50
C LEU A 119 12.33 12.34 15.36
N ARG A 120 11.30 11.96 16.12
CA ARG A 120 9.94 12.52 16.08
C ARG A 120 9.37 12.52 14.65
N VAL A 121 9.68 11.48 13.89
CA VAL A 121 9.21 11.31 12.52
C VAL A 121 7.81 10.72 12.56
N GLU A 122 6.86 11.44 11.97
CA GLU A 122 5.48 10.99 11.86
C GLU A 122 5.17 10.48 10.46
N LYS A 123 4.20 9.58 10.35
CA LYS A 123 3.68 9.18 9.04
C LYS A 123 2.64 10.18 8.56
N TYR A 124 2.84 10.73 7.38
CA TYR A 124 1.82 11.46 6.65
C TYR A 124 0.70 10.49 6.25
N GLU A 125 -0.49 10.72 6.79
CA GLU A 125 -1.71 10.15 6.25
C GLU A 125 -2.44 11.28 5.51
N PRO A 126 -2.82 11.09 4.23
CA PRO A 126 -3.63 12.08 3.53
C PRO A 126 -4.91 12.30 4.34
N PRO A 127 -5.35 13.56 4.52
CA PRO A 127 -6.59 13.81 5.24
C PRO A 127 -7.71 13.02 4.55
N GLU A 128 -8.44 12.23 5.32
CA GLU A 128 -9.62 11.53 4.83
C GLU A 128 -10.60 12.59 4.32
N ARG A 129 -10.61 12.81 3.01
CA ARG A 129 -11.57 13.70 2.36
C ARG A 129 -12.90 12.95 2.25
N ILE A 130 -13.51 12.67 3.40
CA ILE A 130 -14.94 12.42 3.52
C ILE A 130 -15.68 13.78 3.50
N SER A 131 -14.97 14.90 3.29
CA SER A 131 -15.60 16.19 2.97
C SER A 131 -16.23 16.12 1.57
N GLY A 132 -17.49 15.68 1.51
CA GLY A 132 -18.29 15.61 0.28
C GLY A 132 -19.10 14.32 0.11
N LEU A 133 -18.83 13.28 0.89
CA LEU A 133 -19.75 12.16 1.05
C LEU A 133 -20.74 12.59 2.14
N GLY A 134 -21.97 12.93 1.77
CA GLY A 134 -23.00 13.54 2.64
C GLY A 134 -23.40 12.78 3.92
N GLY A 135 -22.69 11.71 4.32
CA GLY A 135 -23.05 10.83 5.43
C GLY A 135 -22.19 10.94 6.70
N GLY A 136 -21.22 11.86 6.79
CA GLY A 136 -20.41 11.99 8.02
C GLY A 136 -21.22 12.35 9.28
N ARG A 137 -22.38 12.99 9.11
CA ARG A 137 -23.32 13.27 10.20
C ARG A 137 -24.24 12.08 10.48
N SER A 138 -24.52 11.25 9.48
CA SER A 138 -25.49 10.15 9.54
C SER A 138 -24.97 8.88 10.21
N VAL A 139 -23.69 8.84 10.62
CA VAL A 139 -23.09 7.65 11.23
C VAL A 139 -22.27 7.96 12.48
N ARG A 140 -22.06 6.94 13.31
CA ARG A 140 -21.02 6.90 14.35
C ARG A 140 -19.98 5.85 13.96
N MET A 141 -18.73 6.13 14.31
CA MET A 141 -17.62 5.18 14.11
C MET A 141 -17.46 4.33 15.36
N ALA A 142 -17.41 3.01 15.19
CA ALA A 142 -17.13 2.05 16.25
C ALA A 142 -15.88 1.23 15.91
N THR A 143 -15.40 0.45 16.87
CA THR A 143 -14.34 -0.53 16.63
C THR A 143 -14.78 -1.55 15.59
N LEU A 144 -13.84 -2.07 14.80
CA LEU A 144 -14.11 -3.18 13.89
C LEU A 144 -14.69 -4.39 14.67
N PRO A 145 -15.52 -5.22 14.02
CA PRO A 145 -15.99 -6.48 14.57
C PRO A 145 -14.86 -7.34 15.17
N PRO A 146 -15.12 -8.05 16.28
CA PRO A 146 -14.13 -8.97 16.87
C PRO A 146 -13.57 -9.95 15.84
N GLY A 147 -12.25 -10.10 15.80
CA GLY A 147 -11.55 -10.98 14.85
C GLY A 147 -11.23 -10.34 13.48
N GLN A 148 -11.85 -9.20 13.14
CA GLN A 148 -11.46 -8.43 11.96
C GLN A 148 -10.25 -7.55 12.26
N THR A 149 -9.26 -7.60 11.36
CA THR A 149 -8.03 -6.81 11.45
C THR A 149 -7.94 -5.83 10.29
N VAL A 150 -7.15 -4.76 10.44
CA VAL A 150 -6.83 -3.83 9.36
C VAL A 150 -6.17 -4.58 8.20
N TYR A 151 -6.66 -4.35 6.98
CA TYR A 151 -6.12 -4.95 5.77
C TYR A 151 -5.05 -4.03 5.17
N ASP A 152 -3.78 -4.41 5.32
CA ASP A 152 -2.65 -3.71 4.73
C ASP A 152 -1.76 -4.68 3.94
N ILE A 153 -1.21 -4.18 2.83
CA ILE A 153 -0.28 -4.92 1.97
C ILE A 153 1.07 -4.20 1.95
N GLU A 154 2.15 -4.96 2.06
CA GLU A 154 3.52 -4.47 2.04
C GLU A 154 4.02 -4.12 0.64
N GLY A 155 4.93 -3.15 0.55
CA GLY A 155 5.54 -2.73 -0.71
C GLY A 155 6.62 -3.71 -1.18
N ALA A 156 6.59 -4.11 -2.45
CA ALA A 156 7.56 -5.02 -3.05
C ALA A 156 9.02 -4.52 -2.93
N GLN A 157 9.22 -3.20 -2.97
CA GLN A 157 10.54 -2.57 -2.83
C GLN A 157 11.17 -2.77 -1.44
N ARG A 158 10.37 -3.03 -0.38
CA ARG A 158 10.89 -3.22 0.98
C ARG A 158 11.31 -4.67 1.24
N TYR A 159 10.61 -5.63 0.65
CA TYR A 159 10.76 -7.05 0.98
C TYR A 159 11.14 -7.86 -0.27
N LYS A 160 12.41 -7.76 -0.68
CA LYS A 160 12.91 -8.43 -1.89
C LYS A 160 12.72 -9.95 -1.84
N SER A 161 12.88 -10.60 -0.68
CA SER A 161 12.69 -12.04 -0.54
C SER A 161 11.24 -12.49 -0.78
N ALA A 162 10.24 -11.66 -0.48
CA ALA A 162 8.85 -11.95 -0.83
C ALA A 162 8.63 -11.89 -2.35
N LEU A 163 9.26 -10.92 -3.02
CA LEU A 163 9.29 -10.86 -4.48
C LEU A 163 9.98 -12.10 -5.06
N ASP A 164 11.13 -12.49 -4.54
CA ASP A 164 11.89 -13.65 -5.03
C ASP A 164 11.04 -14.93 -5.00
N ARG A 165 10.28 -15.16 -3.91
CA ARG A 165 9.34 -16.28 -3.83
C ARG A 165 8.22 -16.19 -4.89
N LEU A 166 7.66 -15.00 -5.12
CA LEU A 166 6.59 -14.80 -6.11
C LEU A 166 7.06 -14.97 -7.56
N LEU A 167 8.36 -14.79 -7.84
CA LEU A 167 8.93 -15.06 -9.17
C LEU A 167 8.79 -16.53 -9.57
N GLU A 168 8.78 -17.44 -8.60
CA GLU A 168 8.85 -18.89 -8.82
C GLU A 168 7.48 -19.58 -8.86
N ILE A 169 6.42 -18.93 -8.39
CA ILE A 169 5.10 -19.56 -8.24
C ILE A 169 4.01 -18.88 -9.07
N PRO A 170 2.95 -19.61 -9.45
CA PRO A 170 1.78 -19.02 -10.09
C PRO A 170 1.13 -17.92 -9.24
N VAL A 171 0.88 -16.78 -9.86
CA VAL A 171 0.31 -15.60 -9.17
C VAL A 171 -0.99 -15.13 -9.79
N LEU A 172 -1.77 -14.41 -8.97
CA LEU A 172 -2.77 -13.46 -9.43
C LEU A 172 -2.19 -12.05 -9.34
N ILE A 173 -2.27 -11.30 -10.44
CA ILE A 173 -1.93 -9.88 -10.50
C ILE A 173 -3.19 -9.09 -10.80
N THR A 174 -3.54 -8.18 -9.90
CA THR A 174 -4.69 -7.28 -10.08
C THR A 174 -4.22 -5.83 -10.15
N GLU A 175 -5.03 -4.99 -10.78
CA GLU A 175 -4.87 -3.54 -10.65
C GLU A 175 -5.04 -3.15 -9.18
N LYS A 176 -4.11 -2.34 -8.66
CA LYS A 176 -4.32 -1.65 -7.40
C LYS A 176 -5.19 -0.43 -7.67
N LEU A 177 -6.42 -0.47 -7.18
CA LEU A 177 -7.33 0.66 -7.29
C LEU A 177 -7.02 1.73 -6.24
N GLU A 178 -7.23 3.00 -6.60
CA GLU A 178 -7.09 4.19 -5.75
C GLU A 178 -8.49 4.63 -5.31
N GLY A 179 -8.90 4.18 -4.12
CA GLY A 179 -10.18 4.54 -3.52
C GLY A 179 -10.06 4.65 -2.01
N SER A 180 -11.05 4.10 -1.31
CA SER A 180 -11.05 3.91 0.12
C SER A 180 -11.31 2.44 0.44
N ASN A 181 -10.54 1.88 1.38
CA ASN A 181 -10.77 0.52 1.82
C ASN A 181 -12.18 0.37 2.41
N TRP A 182 -12.87 -0.65 1.96
CA TRP A 182 -14.22 -1.01 2.36
C TRP A 182 -14.26 -2.49 2.76
N SER A 183 -15.08 -2.82 3.76
CA SER A 183 -15.40 -4.22 4.03
C SER A 183 -16.83 -4.41 4.50
N ALA A 184 -17.39 -5.58 4.18
CA ALA A 184 -18.60 -6.11 4.81
C ALA A 184 -18.22 -7.36 5.60
N THR A 185 -18.52 -7.35 6.90
CA THR A 185 -18.17 -8.42 7.82
C THR A 185 -19.42 -9.03 8.39
N ARG A 186 -19.64 -10.30 8.10
CA ARG A 186 -20.67 -11.11 8.73
C ARG A 186 -20.04 -11.94 9.84
N PHE A 187 -20.57 -11.88 11.05
CA PHE A 187 -19.98 -12.54 12.21
C PHE A 187 -21.05 -12.98 13.20
N LEU A 188 -20.77 -14.06 13.92
CA LEU A 188 -21.62 -14.56 14.99
C LEU A 188 -21.35 -13.78 16.27
N GLN A 189 -22.40 -13.20 16.86
CA GLN A 189 -22.36 -12.53 18.16
C GLN A 189 -23.55 -12.99 18.99
N ASP A 190 -23.29 -13.54 20.18
CA ASP A 190 -24.32 -14.00 21.12
C ASP A 190 -25.30 -15.02 20.51
N GLY A 191 -24.83 -15.85 19.57
CA GLY A 191 -25.64 -16.84 18.86
C GLY A 191 -26.43 -16.30 17.66
N GLU A 192 -26.32 -15.00 17.37
CA GLU A 192 -26.99 -14.36 16.24
C GLU A 192 -25.99 -13.86 15.20
N TRP A 193 -26.33 -14.03 13.92
CA TRP A 193 -25.54 -13.49 12.83
C TRP A 193 -25.77 -11.99 12.70
N LYS A 194 -24.67 -11.23 12.69
CA LYS A 194 -24.67 -9.79 12.45
C LYS A 194 -23.82 -9.45 11.25
N THR A 195 -24.17 -8.36 10.57
CA THR A 195 -23.39 -7.81 9.47
C THR A 195 -22.98 -6.39 9.83
N SER A 196 -21.69 -6.07 9.62
CA SER A 196 -21.12 -4.74 9.80
C SER A 196 -20.47 -4.26 8.52
N ILE A 197 -20.71 -3.00 8.14
CA ILE A 197 -20.04 -2.34 7.03
C ILE A 197 -18.97 -1.42 7.61
N ASN A 198 -17.75 -1.51 7.09
CA ASN A 198 -16.60 -0.89 7.73
C ASN A 198 -15.73 -0.10 6.73
N THR A 199 -15.13 0.95 7.28
CA THR A 199 -13.93 1.59 6.74
C THR A 199 -12.69 0.76 7.05
N ARG A 200 -11.50 1.23 6.65
CA ARG A 200 -10.21 0.60 6.99
C ARG A 200 -10.02 0.28 8.48
N ARG A 201 -10.56 1.13 9.38
CA ARG A 201 -10.28 1.06 10.83
C ARG A 201 -11.51 1.06 11.72
N HIS A 202 -12.69 1.35 11.17
CA HIS A 202 -13.90 1.56 11.96
C HIS A 202 -15.13 0.93 11.31
N ALA A 203 -15.97 0.31 12.14
CA ALA A 203 -17.32 -0.06 11.78
C ALA A 203 -18.21 1.19 11.69
N ILE A 204 -19.11 1.19 10.72
CA ILE A 204 -20.05 2.28 10.46
C ILE A 204 -21.38 1.91 11.13
N ILE A 205 -21.79 2.69 12.13
CA ILE A 205 -23.08 2.54 12.80
C ILE A 205 -24.02 3.64 12.28
N PRO A 206 -25.09 3.31 11.55
CA PRO A 206 -26.11 4.28 11.16
C PRO A 206 -26.71 4.98 12.38
N LYS A 207 -27.02 6.27 12.24
CA LYS A 207 -27.92 6.98 13.14
C LYS A 207 -29.32 6.99 12.52
N ASP A 208 -30.33 6.87 13.36
CA ASP A 208 -31.72 7.00 12.94
C ASP A 208 -31.96 8.41 12.32
N ASP A 209 -32.83 8.48 11.32
CA ASP A 209 -33.33 9.72 10.68
C ASP A 209 -32.35 10.54 9.79
N GLU A 210 -31.27 9.95 9.27
CA GLU A 210 -30.36 10.63 8.33
C GLU A 210 -30.15 9.90 6.98
N GLU A 211 -29.58 10.60 6.00
CA GLU A 211 -29.24 10.03 4.69
C GLU A 211 -28.29 8.82 4.81
N GLU A 212 -28.60 7.75 4.07
CA GLU A 212 -27.84 6.51 4.09
C GLU A 212 -26.37 6.75 3.70
N HIS A 213 -25.45 6.24 4.54
CA HIS A 213 -24.03 6.39 4.30
C HIS A 213 -23.61 5.68 2.99
N PRO A 214 -22.80 6.31 2.11
CA PRO A 214 -22.46 5.74 0.79
C PRO A 214 -21.88 4.32 0.81
N PHE A 215 -21.15 3.95 1.86
CA PHE A 215 -20.62 2.58 2.02
C PHE A 215 -21.74 1.54 2.22
N ILE A 216 -22.80 1.91 2.94
CA ILE A 216 -23.98 1.06 3.22
C ILE A 216 -24.86 1.04 1.97
N LYS A 217 -25.04 2.19 1.33
CA LYS A 217 -25.73 2.25 0.04
C LYS A 217 -25.10 1.32 -1.00
N ALA A 218 -23.77 1.35 -1.14
CA ALA A 218 -23.05 0.43 -2.03
C ALA A 218 -23.19 -1.04 -1.61
N TYR A 219 -23.26 -1.33 -0.29
CA TYR A 219 -23.55 -2.68 0.21
C TYR A 219 -24.86 -3.22 -0.38
N THR A 220 -25.92 -2.41 -0.26
CA THR A 220 -27.29 -2.74 -0.67
C THR A 220 -27.41 -2.79 -2.20
N GLU A 221 -26.95 -1.75 -2.91
CA GLU A 221 -27.12 -1.63 -4.36
C GLU A 221 -26.35 -2.69 -5.16
N GLN A 222 -25.22 -3.18 -4.63
CA GLN A 222 -24.42 -4.23 -5.28
C GLN A 222 -24.74 -5.65 -4.78
N GLY A 223 -25.74 -5.80 -3.90
CA GLY A 223 -26.24 -7.12 -3.48
C GLY A 223 -25.23 -7.95 -2.67
N PHE A 224 -24.37 -7.31 -1.86
CA PHE A 224 -23.34 -8.01 -1.11
C PHE A 224 -23.88 -8.95 -0.01
N GLU A 225 -25.12 -8.77 0.42
CA GLU A 225 -25.84 -9.69 1.32
C GLU A 225 -25.88 -11.11 0.74
N SER A 226 -26.29 -11.26 -0.52
CA SER A 226 -26.38 -12.56 -1.18
C SER A 226 -25.01 -13.20 -1.42
N ILE A 227 -23.96 -12.40 -1.56
CA ILE A 227 -22.58 -12.88 -1.62
C ILE A 227 -22.15 -13.45 -0.27
N LEU A 228 -22.43 -12.74 0.83
CA LEU A 228 -22.14 -13.23 2.18
C LEU A 228 -22.91 -14.52 2.49
N GLU A 229 -24.19 -14.61 2.10
CA GLU A 229 -24.99 -15.83 2.24
C GLU A 229 -24.40 -17.00 1.46
N ALA A 230 -23.98 -16.78 0.21
CA ALA A 230 -23.36 -17.83 -0.60
C ALA A 230 -22.03 -18.31 -0.02
N VAL A 231 -21.19 -17.40 0.48
CA VAL A 231 -19.93 -17.77 1.16
C VAL A 231 -20.23 -18.51 2.46
N GLN A 232 -21.21 -18.07 3.24
CA GLN A 232 -21.64 -18.74 4.48
C GLN A 232 -22.17 -20.15 4.21
N ALA A 233 -22.96 -20.34 3.17
CA ALA A 233 -23.45 -21.66 2.77
C ALA A 233 -22.30 -22.61 2.36
N LYS A 234 -21.24 -22.07 1.75
CA LYS A 234 -20.03 -22.83 1.39
C LYS A 234 -19.16 -23.17 2.60
N TYR A 235 -19.18 -22.33 3.64
CA TYR A 235 -18.41 -22.49 4.87
C TYR A 235 -19.33 -22.47 6.11
N PRO A 236 -20.16 -23.52 6.32
CA PRO A 236 -21.19 -23.51 7.36
C PRO A 236 -20.64 -23.49 8.79
N GLU A 237 -19.40 -23.95 8.99
CA GLU A 237 -18.70 -23.94 10.28
C GLU A 237 -18.03 -22.59 10.58
N ALA A 238 -18.04 -21.65 9.64
CA ALA A 238 -17.41 -20.36 9.84
C ALA A 238 -18.19 -19.54 10.87
N SER A 239 -17.46 -18.81 11.69
CA SER A 239 -18.01 -17.85 12.66
C SER A 239 -17.91 -16.40 12.19
N MET A 240 -17.06 -16.15 11.20
CA MET A 240 -16.85 -14.83 10.61
C MET A 240 -16.48 -14.93 9.13
N ILE A 241 -17.04 -14.03 8.32
CA ILE A 241 -16.74 -13.85 6.90
C ILE A 241 -16.52 -12.36 6.66
N VAL A 242 -15.42 -12.01 6.00
CA VAL A 242 -15.10 -10.62 5.64
C VAL A 242 -14.90 -10.55 4.13
N LEU A 243 -15.74 -9.75 3.47
CA LEU A 243 -15.49 -9.29 2.10
C LEU A 243 -14.63 -8.03 2.18
N TYR A 244 -13.50 -8.00 1.48
CA TYR A 244 -12.67 -6.80 1.34
C TYR A 244 -12.77 -6.26 -0.08
N GLY A 245 -12.99 -4.95 -0.19
CA GLY A 245 -13.09 -4.27 -1.46
C GLY A 245 -12.58 -2.83 -1.42
N GLU A 246 -12.39 -2.27 -2.60
CA GLU A 246 -12.04 -0.87 -2.78
C GLU A 246 -13.29 -0.09 -3.18
N PHE A 247 -13.69 0.86 -2.35
CA PHE A 247 -14.79 1.80 -2.62
C PHE A 247 -14.27 2.97 -3.45
N CYS A 248 -14.84 3.13 -4.64
CA CYS A 248 -14.46 4.12 -5.65
C CYS A 248 -15.68 4.96 -6.04
N GLY A 249 -15.46 6.19 -6.51
CA GLY A 249 -16.50 7.01 -7.14
C GLY A 249 -16.42 8.49 -6.81
N PRO A 250 -17.50 9.25 -7.08
CA PRO A 250 -17.56 10.69 -6.82
C PRO A 250 -17.16 11.05 -5.39
N GLY A 251 -16.29 12.05 -5.23
CA GLY A 251 -15.79 12.49 -3.92
C GLY A 251 -14.69 11.62 -3.30
N VAL A 252 -14.37 10.45 -3.86
CA VAL A 252 -13.31 9.55 -3.35
C VAL A 252 -12.05 9.70 -4.20
N GLN A 253 -10.92 10.08 -3.58
CA GLN A 253 -9.61 10.18 -4.23
C GLN A 253 -9.63 10.91 -5.60
N LYS A 254 -10.37 12.02 -5.69
CA LYS A 254 -10.58 12.82 -6.93
C LYS A 254 -11.31 12.08 -8.05
N ASN A 255 -11.93 10.93 -7.77
CA ASN A 255 -12.63 10.08 -8.73
C ASN A 255 -11.80 9.87 -10.01
N ILE A 256 -10.55 9.39 -9.87
CA ILE A 256 -9.65 9.24 -11.02
C ILE A 256 -10.22 8.33 -12.12
N TYR A 257 -11.17 7.47 -11.76
CA TYR A 257 -11.90 6.56 -12.63
C TYR A 257 -13.14 7.17 -13.29
N ASP A 258 -13.57 8.37 -12.87
CA ASP A 258 -14.70 9.10 -13.46
C ASP A 258 -16.00 8.29 -13.46
N LEU A 259 -16.21 7.56 -12.37
CA LEU A 259 -17.43 6.80 -12.15
C LEU A 259 -18.58 7.78 -11.87
N GLN A 260 -19.75 7.47 -12.41
CA GLN A 260 -20.97 8.27 -12.23
C GLN A 260 -21.64 8.01 -10.86
N SER A 261 -21.33 6.88 -10.23
CA SER A 261 -21.83 6.48 -8.92
C SER A 261 -20.73 5.80 -8.11
N HIS A 262 -20.99 5.59 -6.82
CA HIS A 262 -20.12 4.80 -5.97
C HIS A 262 -20.18 3.32 -6.35
N LYS A 263 -19.03 2.65 -6.28
CA LYS A 263 -18.89 1.21 -6.50
C LYS A 263 -17.80 0.64 -5.60
N VAL A 264 -18.03 -0.58 -5.12
CA VAL A 264 -17.05 -1.43 -4.45
C VAL A 264 -16.57 -2.49 -5.42
N TYR A 265 -15.25 -2.63 -5.52
CA TYR A 265 -14.58 -3.70 -6.25
C TYR A 265 -13.91 -4.65 -5.25
N LEU A 266 -14.40 -5.88 -5.13
CA LEU A 266 -13.81 -6.86 -4.20
C LEU A 266 -12.40 -7.24 -4.63
N PHE A 267 -11.49 -7.38 -3.67
CA PHE A 267 -10.12 -7.86 -3.91
C PHE A 267 -9.72 -9.02 -3.02
N ASP A 268 -10.45 -9.30 -1.93
CA ASP A 268 -10.18 -10.46 -1.08
C ASP A 268 -11.37 -10.90 -0.25
N ILE A 269 -11.30 -12.13 0.26
CA ILE A 269 -12.28 -12.69 1.20
C ILE A 269 -11.53 -13.43 2.30
N LYS A 270 -11.95 -13.20 3.54
CA LYS A 270 -11.46 -13.93 4.71
C LYS A 270 -12.61 -14.71 5.35
N VAL A 271 -12.38 -15.97 5.65
CA VAL A 271 -13.28 -16.83 6.44
C VAL A 271 -12.53 -17.22 7.72
N ASP A 272 -13.09 -16.79 8.85
CA ASP A 272 -12.44 -16.78 10.16
C ASP A 272 -11.03 -16.18 10.13
N ASN A 273 -10.00 -17.02 10.21
CA ASN A 273 -8.59 -16.64 10.22
C ASN A 273 -7.86 -16.93 8.90
N ARG A 274 -8.57 -17.38 7.87
CA ARG A 274 -7.99 -17.78 6.57
C ARG A 274 -8.50 -16.90 5.45
N PHE A 275 -7.58 -16.43 4.62
CA PHE A 275 -7.96 -15.83 3.35
C PHE A 275 -8.22 -16.93 2.33
N LEU A 276 -9.13 -16.68 1.40
CA LEU A 276 -9.46 -17.65 0.37
C LEU A 276 -8.38 -17.67 -0.72
N ASP A 277 -8.11 -18.86 -1.22
CA ASP A 277 -7.30 -19.05 -2.42
C ASP A 277 -7.95 -18.35 -3.62
N VAL A 278 -7.14 -18.10 -4.65
CA VAL A 278 -7.58 -17.32 -5.81
C VAL A 278 -8.74 -17.96 -6.55
N GLU A 279 -8.78 -19.29 -6.69
CA GLU A 279 -9.90 -19.96 -7.35
C GLU A 279 -11.21 -19.75 -6.58
N ASP A 280 -11.18 -19.89 -5.25
CA ASP A 280 -12.36 -19.68 -4.40
C ASP A 280 -12.84 -18.23 -4.41
N PHE A 281 -11.90 -17.27 -4.39
CA PHE A 281 -12.21 -15.84 -4.54
C PHE A 281 -12.85 -15.55 -5.91
N LEU A 282 -12.29 -16.12 -6.98
CA LEU A 282 -12.76 -15.87 -8.35
C LEU A 282 -14.07 -16.58 -8.69
N CYS A 283 -14.56 -17.51 -7.87
CA CYS A 283 -15.94 -18.01 -7.99
C CYS A 283 -16.99 -16.89 -7.91
N LEU A 284 -16.66 -15.73 -7.31
CA LEU A 284 -17.53 -14.55 -7.29
C LEU A 284 -17.51 -13.74 -8.60
N LYS A 285 -16.61 -14.05 -9.53
CA LYS A 285 -16.53 -13.31 -10.79
C LYS A 285 -17.83 -13.55 -11.58
N GLY A 286 -18.54 -12.46 -11.88
CA GLY A 286 -19.83 -12.50 -12.56
C GLY A 286 -21.03 -12.36 -11.61
N THR A 287 -20.84 -12.53 -10.30
CA THR A 287 -21.83 -12.18 -9.27
C THR A 287 -21.47 -10.91 -8.51
N ALA A 288 -20.18 -10.53 -8.50
CA ALA A 288 -19.67 -9.30 -7.88
C ALA A 288 -18.75 -8.53 -8.83
N ASP A 289 -18.72 -7.21 -8.67
CA ASP A 289 -17.65 -6.37 -9.23
C ASP A 289 -16.36 -6.67 -8.43
N ILE A 290 -15.33 -7.16 -9.11
CA ILE A 290 -14.00 -7.43 -8.52
C ILE A 290 -12.96 -6.49 -9.11
N VAL A 291 -11.83 -6.31 -8.42
CA VAL A 291 -10.71 -5.54 -8.96
C VAL A 291 -10.25 -6.12 -10.31
N PRO A 292 -9.86 -5.26 -11.29
CA PRO A 292 -9.42 -5.74 -12.59
C PRO A 292 -8.25 -6.72 -12.50
N ILE A 293 -8.38 -7.86 -13.19
CA ILE A 293 -7.32 -8.86 -13.29
C ILE A 293 -6.39 -8.48 -14.45
N ILE A 294 -5.10 -8.37 -14.15
CA ILE A 294 -4.06 -8.10 -15.15
C ILE A 294 -3.46 -9.42 -15.66
N SER A 295 -3.19 -10.36 -14.76
CA SER A 295 -2.68 -11.69 -15.11
C SER A 295 -3.08 -12.71 -14.04
N LYS A 296 -3.24 -13.97 -14.44
CA LYS A 296 -3.57 -15.10 -13.56
C LYS A 296 -2.86 -16.36 -14.06
N GLY A 297 -2.21 -17.08 -13.15
CA GLY A 297 -1.76 -18.46 -13.37
C GLY A 297 -0.35 -18.63 -13.92
N ASP A 298 0.20 -17.59 -14.55
CA ASP A 298 1.62 -17.56 -14.85
C ASP A 298 2.44 -17.23 -13.59
N THR A 299 3.71 -17.65 -13.58
CA THR A 299 4.66 -17.18 -12.56
C THR A 299 4.99 -15.70 -12.77
N LEU A 300 5.34 -14.99 -11.71
CA LEU A 300 5.70 -13.58 -11.87
C LEU A 300 6.94 -13.41 -12.77
N SER A 301 7.89 -14.36 -12.75
CA SER A 301 9.04 -14.32 -13.67
C SER A 301 8.62 -14.38 -15.13
N LYS A 302 7.58 -15.16 -15.47
CA LYS A 302 7.04 -15.23 -16.83
C LYS A 302 6.32 -13.94 -17.22
N VAL A 303 5.57 -13.33 -16.30
CA VAL A 303 4.93 -12.02 -16.54
C VAL A 303 5.98 -10.91 -16.78
N LEU A 304 7.12 -10.98 -16.10
CA LEU A 304 8.21 -10.00 -16.19
C LEU A 304 9.27 -10.33 -17.24
N GLU A 305 9.09 -11.42 -18.00
CA GLU A 305 10.14 -12.01 -18.85
C GLU A 305 10.74 -11.00 -19.83
N SER A 306 9.91 -10.20 -20.50
CA SER A 306 10.37 -9.24 -21.51
C SER A 306 11.27 -8.14 -20.94
N TYR A 307 11.06 -7.72 -19.69
CA TYR A 307 11.90 -6.74 -19.00
C TYR A 307 13.21 -7.37 -18.54
N ILE A 308 13.13 -8.57 -17.96
CA ILE A 308 14.31 -9.30 -17.48
C ILE A 308 15.26 -9.63 -18.64
N GLN A 309 14.73 -10.03 -19.80
CA GLN A 309 15.51 -10.25 -21.02
C GLN A 309 16.20 -8.98 -21.54
N GLN A 310 15.68 -7.79 -21.22
CA GLN A 310 16.32 -6.50 -21.52
C GLN A 310 17.40 -6.10 -20.50
N GLY A 311 17.66 -6.95 -19.50
CA GLY A 311 18.68 -6.74 -18.47
C GLY A 311 18.17 -6.09 -17.19
N ASP A 312 16.85 -5.87 -17.06
CA ASP A 312 16.28 -5.35 -15.81
C ASP A 312 16.40 -6.37 -14.68
N GLN A 313 16.80 -5.90 -13.50
CA GLN A 313 16.64 -6.71 -12.29
C GLN A 313 15.15 -6.91 -11.99
N PRO A 314 14.75 -8.01 -11.32
CA PRO A 314 13.34 -8.32 -11.09
C PRO A 314 12.52 -7.19 -10.45
N ILE A 315 13.10 -6.44 -9.51
CA ILE A 315 12.43 -5.31 -8.87
C ILE A 315 12.25 -4.11 -9.82
N ASP A 316 13.19 -3.88 -10.74
CA ASP A 316 13.10 -2.83 -11.76
C ASP A 316 12.06 -3.19 -12.82
N ALA A 317 12.07 -4.45 -13.26
CA ALA A 317 11.04 -5.03 -14.12
C ALA A 317 9.66 -4.86 -13.48
N LEU A 318 9.52 -5.15 -12.18
CA LEU A 318 8.26 -5.00 -11.47
C LEU A 318 7.81 -3.53 -11.36
N LYS A 319 8.73 -2.60 -11.08
CA LYS A 319 8.43 -1.15 -11.07
C LYS A 319 7.87 -0.70 -12.43
N LYS A 320 8.50 -1.12 -13.54
CA LYS A 320 8.03 -0.83 -14.89
C LYS A 320 6.66 -1.48 -15.15
N ALA A 321 6.51 -2.77 -14.85
CA ALA A 321 5.27 -3.50 -15.02
C ALA A 321 4.12 -2.93 -14.18
N SER A 322 4.37 -2.30 -13.02
CA SER A 322 3.32 -1.65 -12.24
C SER A 322 2.75 -0.40 -12.90
N THR A 323 3.51 0.23 -13.80
CA THR A 323 3.10 1.43 -14.53
C THR A 323 2.31 1.05 -15.78
N GLY A 324 1.10 1.59 -15.89
CA GLY A 324 0.24 1.33 -17.04
C GLY A 324 -1.05 2.14 -16.97
N LYS A 325 -1.88 2.00 -18.00
CA LYS A 325 -3.23 2.55 -17.98
C LYS A 325 -4.11 1.73 -17.03
N SER A 326 -5.05 2.40 -16.37
CA SER A 326 -6.08 1.74 -15.59
C SER A 326 -7.04 0.99 -16.52
N ILE A 327 -7.41 -0.23 -16.15
CA ILE A 327 -8.44 -1.02 -16.84
C ILE A 327 -9.82 -0.38 -16.63
N LEU A 328 -10.07 0.25 -15.46
CA LEU A 328 -11.31 0.97 -15.20
C LEU A 328 -11.43 2.26 -15.99
N LYS A 329 -10.30 2.92 -16.28
CA LYS A 329 -10.25 4.14 -17.09
C LYS A 329 -8.96 4.22 -17.91
N MET A 330 -9.04 3.87 -19.19
CA MET A 330 -7.89 3.75 -20.09
C MET A 330 -7.08 5.04 -20.26
N ASP A 331 -7.67 6.22 -19.99
CA ASP A 331 -6.96 7.49 -20.07
C ASP A 331 -6.19 7.83 -18.79
N ALA A 332 -6.50 7.20 -17.66
CA ALA A 332 -5.81 7.38 -16.39
C ALA A 332 -4.66 6.39 -16.22
N LEU A 333 -3.62 6.80 -15.48
CA LEU A 333 -2.63 5.85 -14.98
C LEU A 333 -3.23 5.06 -13.81
N ARG A 334 -3.01 3.75 -13.77
CA ARG A 334 -3.30 2.96 -12.57
C ARG A 334 -2.35 3.35 -11.44
N GLU A 335 -2.81 3.21 -10.20
CA GLU A 335 -1.97 3.46 -9.02
C GLU A 335 -0.81 2.45 -8.96
N GLY A 336 -1.07 1.21 -9.35
CA GLY A 336 -0.09 0.14 -9.35
C GLY A 336 -0.74 -1.23 -9.51
N ILE A 337 -0.09 -2.24 -8.94
CA ILE A 337 -0.53 -3.63 -8.97
C ILE A 337 -0.43 -4.28 -7.58
N VAL A 338 -1.29 -5.27 -7.34
CA VAL A 338 -1.23 -6.18 -6.19
C VAL A 338 -0.96 -7.59 -6.71
N ILE A 339 -0.10 -8.33 -5.99
CA ILE A 339 0.40 -9.64 -6.40
C ILE A 339 0.28 -10.58 -5.21
N ARG A 340 -0.40 -11.71 -5.42
CA ARG A 340 -0.51 -12.81 -4.45
C ARG A 340 -0.41 -14.15 -5.16
N PRO A 341 0.01 -15.23 -4.47
CA PRO A 341 0.00 -16.56 -5.04
C PRO A 341 -1.43 -17.03 -5.35
N LEU A 342 -1.57 -18.03 -6.22
CA LEU A 342 -2.87 -18.65 -6.46
C LEU A 342 -3.39 -19.42 -5.23
N ILE A 343 -2.48 -20.01 -4.46
CA ILE A 343 -2.75 -20.70 -3.20
C ILE A 343 -2.07 -19.90 -2.09
N GLU A 344 -2.79 -19.56 -1.02
CA GLU A 344 -2.29 -18.73 0.06
C GLU A 344 -1.05 -19.36 0.72
N GLU A 345 0.04 -18.58 0.83
CA GLU A 345 1.29 -18.98 1.47
C GLU A 345 1.65 -18.02 2.61
N TYR A 346 2.28 -18.55 3.66
CA TYR A 346 2.92 -17.73 4.69
C TYR A 346 4.30 -17.26 4.21
N SER A 347 4.59 -15.97 4.39
CA SER A 347 5.90 -15.38 4.14
C SER A 347 6.58 -15.03 5.48
N PRO A 348 7.72 -15.67 5.81
CA PRO A 348 8.53 -15.29 6.95
C PRO A 348 9.00 -13.83 6.89
N ALA A 349 9.31 -13.33 5.70
CA ALA A 349 9.80 -11.96 5.49
C ALA A 349 8.74 -10.89 5.79
N LEU A 350 7.47 -11.22 5.54
CA LEU A 350 6.33 -10.32 5.80
C LEU A 350 5.67 -10.59 7.15
N HIS A 351 6.14 -11.60 7.89
CA HIS A 351 5.51 -12.12 9.10
C HIS A 351 3.99 -12.37 8.94
N GLY A 352 3.58 -12.87 7.78
CA GLY A 352 2.17 -12.92 7.40
C GLY A 352 1.94 -13.55 6.04
N ARG A 353 0.93 -13.09 5.31
CA ARG A 353 0.60 -13.60 3.98
C ARG A 353 1.68 -13.21 2.96
N LEU A 354 1.98 -14.10 2.02
CA LEU A 354 2.78 -13.79 0.84
C LEU A 354 1.97 -12.93 -0.14
N ILE A 355 1.83 -11.65 0.16
CA ILE A 355 1.14 -10.68 -0.70
C ILE A 355 1.91 -9.36 -0.69
N ILE A 356 2.15 -8.81 -1.87
CA ILE A 356 2.86 -7.54 -2.03
C ILE A 356 2.13 -6.61 -3.00
N LYS A 357 2.37 -5.32 -2.85
CA LYS A 357 1.94 -4.28 -3.80
C LYS A 357 3.16 -3.61 -4.42
N GLN A 358 3.04 -3.22 -5.68
CA GLN A 358 3.96 -2.29 -6.32
C GLN A 358 3.15 -1.10 -6.83
N ARG A 359 3.34 0.06 -6.22
CA ARG A 359 2.80 1.33 -6.73
C ARG A 359 3.63 1.79 -7.93
N SER A 360 2.99 2.34 -8.94
CA SER A 360 3.64 2.92 -10.11
C SER A 360 4.46 4.14 -9.69
N PRO A 361 5.79 4.14 -9.94
CA PRO A 361 6.62 5.32 -9.68
C PRO A 361 6.15 6.55 -10.46
N GLU A 362 5.59 6.37 -11.67
CA GLU A 362 5.03 7.46 -12.46
C GLU A 362 3.75 8.03 -11.86
N TYR A 363 2.85 7.15 -11.39
CA TYR A 363 1.64 7.58 -10.69
C TYR A 363 2.01 8.38 -9.44
N LEU A 364 2.93 7.86 -8.62
CA LEU A 364 3.40 8.50 -7.40
C LEU A 364 4.02 9.89 -7.65
N ALA A 365 4.87 10.01 -8.67
CA ALA A 365 5.53 11.27 -9.00
C ALA A 365 4.56 12.34 -9.53
N LYS A 366 3.49 11.94 -10.23
CA LYS A 366 2.44 12.85 -10.74
C LYS A 366 1.37 13.16 -9.69
N SER A 367 1.15 12.24 -8.76
CA SER A 367 0.13 12.42 -7.72
C SER A 367 0.48 13.66 -6.90
N LYS A 368 -0.48 14.57 -6.74
CA LYS A 368 -0.37 15.71 -5.79
C LYS A 368 -0.92 15.36 -4.41
N LEU A 369 -1.38 14.13 -4.19
CA LEU A 369 -1.90 13.63 -2.91
C LEU A 369 -0.77 13.43 -1.90
#